data_AF-A0A813IN34-F1
#
_entry.id   AF-A0A813IN34-F1
#
_cell.length_a   1.000
_cell.length_b   1.000
_cell.length_c   1.000
_cell.angle_alpha   90.00
_cell.angle_beta   90.00
_cell.angle_gamma   90.00
#
_symmetry.space_group_name_H-M   'P 1'
#
loop_
_entity.id
_entity.type
_entity.pdbx_description
1 polymer ?
#
loop_
_entity_poly.entity_id
_entity_poly.type
_entity_poly.pdbx_seq_one_letter_code
_entity_poly.pdbx_strand_id
1 'polypeptide(L)'
;MPSARRAFVDCHCHLSSDQFRYDLEEVVARASHNGVVGIFVCSSSQPDIERVLKLRQEFPELIFPCLGLHPLGLGGTFDADFWAVTRSLIVAEHARRGIAGIGEIGLDFSKQILRDHAKTKGTSEADIRSTQIAAFQAQVSLAKELGVPVNVHSRNAERETLEILFQSGVCGLMHAFKGEPGLALEAARTGRLLFSFPPSLVYKREYQEVVRVLPMEALLLETDSPSLAAGGPKERNEPGLIGLAAAKMAEIKGLTTQEVAEITTRNAVRLFGASSPALLFAAQASQSQATDMIPKTARWRKPQTGWKGNADRAVAAEVGRGAQGVGGLAQPSLSPPQLASLEEAPLPWRHFDFADQLQMELGDATQVLSEASQGKERNADFHIQELLGQGHVSAEAISVCDGGPSLLVAPRGEPTARRWSRRTAGTALGTGGADQWDPTLCSAAFGAARCD
;
A
#
# COMPACT_ATOMS: atom_id res chain seq x y z
N MET A 1 -1.93 5.10 32.99
CA MET A 1 -1.35 5.45 31.68
C MET A 1 -2.37 5.04 30.63
N PRO A 2 -2.93 5.94 29.82
CA PRO A 2 -3.62 5.53 28.60
C PRO A 2 -2.56 4.86 27.72
N SER A 3 -2.74 3.58 27.44
CA SER A 3 -1.91 2.88 26.45
C SER A 3 -1.95 3.66 25.14
N ALA A 4 -0.80 3.86 24.48
CA ALA A 4 -0.80 4.24 23.07
C ALA A 4 -1.77 3.32 22.34
N ARG A 5 -2.72 3.90 21.59
CA ARG A 5 -3.75 3.12 20.91
C ARG A 5 -3.08 2.43 19.73
N ARG A 6 -3.16 1.10 19.66
CA ARG A 6 -2.68 0.33 18.50
C ARG A 6 -3.38 0.85 17.24
N ALA A 7 -2.61 1.12 16.21
CA ALA A 7 -3.12 1.40 14.88
C ALA A 7 -2.95 0.16 14.01
N PHE A 8 -4.05 -0.31 13.44
CA PHE A 8 -4.07 -1.43 12.52
C PHE A 8 -4.54 -0.97 11.15
N VAL A 9 -3.93 -1.54 10.11
CA VAL A 9 -4.37 -1.39 8.73
C VAL A 9 -4.80 -2.76 8.23
N ASP A 10 -6.08 -2.89 7.92
CA ASP A 10 -6.63 -4.10 7.31
C ASP A 10 -6.37 -4.04 5.80
N CYS A 11 -5.33 -4.74 5.33
CA CYS A 11 -4.86 -4.63 3.95
C CYS A 11 -5.70 -5.43 2.94
N HIS A 12 -6.68 -6.22 3.39
CA HIS A 12 -7.56 -6.97 2.50
C HIS A 12 -8.88 -7.33 3.19
N CYS A 13 -10.00 -6.86 2.64
CA CYS A 13 -11.34 -7.10 3.16
C CYS A 13 -12.41 -7.01 2.06
N HIS A 14 -13.56 -7.66 2.28
CA HIS A 14 -14.76 -7.62 1.43
C HIS A 14 -15.97 -7.05 2.18
N LEU A 15 -15.86 -5.81 2.68
CA LEU A 15 -16.99 -5.12 3.33
C LEU A 15 -18.21 -4.90 2.42
N SER A 16 -18.05 -5.00 1.09
CA SER A 16 -19.15 -4.95 0.12
C SER A 16 -20.00 -6.22 0.06
N SER A 17 -19.62 -7.25 0.84
CA SER A 17 -20.34 -8.50 0.97
C SER A 17 -21.74 -8.31 1.59
N ASP A 18 -22.71 -9.05 1.06
CA ASP A 18 -24.08 -9.07 1.59
C ASP A 18 -24.16 -9.51 3.06
N GLN A 19 -23.12 -10.15 3.59
CA GLN A 19 -23.04 -10.53 5.00
C GLN A 19 -22.98 -9.34 5.97
N PHE A 20 -22.67 -8.14 5.48
CA PHE A 20 -22.62 -6.90 6.28
C PHE A 20 -23.78 -5.94 5.99
N ARG A 21 -24.70 -6.29 5.08
CA ARG A 21 -25.73 -5.38 4.58
C ARG A 21 -26.64 -4.75 5.64
N TYR A 22 -26.77 -5.39 6.81
CA TYR A 22 -27.68 -4.95 7.87
C TYR A 22 -26.98 -4.31 9.08
N ASP A 23 -25.66 -4.43 9.17
CA ASP A 23 -24.90 -4.01 10.36
C ASP A 23 -23.55 -3.34 10.00
N LEU A 24 -23.38 -2.90 8.76
CA LEU A 24 -22.15 -2.29 8.25
C LEU A 24 -21.65 -1.12 9.12
N GLU A 25 -22.53 -0.19 9.48
CA GLU A 25 -22.16 0.97 10.31
C GLU A 25 -21.61 0.52 11.67
N GLU A 26 -22.24 -0.49 12.28
CA GLU A 26 -21.78 -1.04 13.55
C GLU A 26 -20.45 -1.79 13.41
N VAL A 27 -20.26 -2.53 12.31
CA VAL A 27 -19.00 -3.21 11.98
C VAL A 27 -17.86 -2.19 11.84
N VAL A 28 -18.09 -1.10 11.11
CA VAL A 28 -17.12 -0.01 10.92
C VAL A 28 -16.82 0.70 12.24
N ALA A 29 -17.84 0.93 13.07
CA ALA A 29 -17.67 1.52 14.39
C ALA A 29 -16.83 0.62 15.32
N ARG A 30 -17.08 -0.69 15.32
CA ARG A 30 -16.27 -1.68 16.08
C ARG A 30 -14.83 -1.73 15.58
N ALA A 31 -14.61 -1.70 14.27
CA ALA A 31 -13.27 -1.65 13.68
C ALA A 31 -12.49 -0.41 14.17
N SER A 32 -13.11 0.76 14.06
CA SER A 32 -12.55 2.03 14.54
C SER A 32 -12.29 2.00 16.05
N HIS A 33 -13.22 1.43 16.83
CA HIS A 33 -13.06 1.26 18.27
C HIS A 33 -11.82 0.39 18.61
N ASN A 34 -11.59 -0.67 17.83
CA ASN A 34 -10.47 -1.59 18.01
C ASN A 34 -9.15 -1.09 17.41
N GLY A 35 -9.09 0.16 16.95
CA GLY A 35 -7.86 0.79 16.48
C GLY A 35 -7.55 0.55 15.00
N VAL A 36 -8.53 0.11 14.20
CA VAL A 36 -8.38 0.06 12.74
C VAL A 36 -8.43 1.48 12.19
N VAL A 37 -7.37 1.89 11.50
CA VAL A 37 -7.21 3.24 10.92
C VAL A 37 -7.28 3.25 9.39
N GLY A 38 -7.31 2.08 8.76
CA GLY A 38 -7.52 1.94 7.31
C GLY A 38 -7.97 0.53 6.95
N ILE A 39 -8.87 0.42 5.98
CA ILE A 39 -9.43 -0.83 5.48
C ILE A 39 -9.38 -0.81 3.96
N PHE A 40 -8.60 -1.71 3.38
CA PHE A 40 -8.51 -1.92 1.95
C PHE A 40 -9.62 -2.87 1.52
N VAL A 41 -10.61 -2.33 0.81
CA VAL A 41 -11.79 -3.09 0.39
C VAL A 41 -11.64 -3.48 -1.07
N CYS A 42 -11.59 -4.78 -1.32
CA CYS A 42 -11.40 -5.37 -2.64
C CYS A 42 -12.74 -5.71 -3.30
N SER A 43 -12.92 -5.31 -4.55
CA SER A 43 -14.03 -5.80 -5.37
C SER A 43 -13.72 -7.19 -5.94
N SER A 44 -14.76 -7.99 -6.12
CA SER A 44 -14.68 -9.34 -6.68
C SER A 44 -15.22 -9.46 -8.11
N SER A 45 -16.07 -8.51 -8.54
CA SER A 45 -16.76 -8.52 -9.84
C SER A 45 -17.19 -7.11 -10.26
N GLN A 46 -17.61 -6.92 -11.52
CA GLN A 46 -18.11 -5.63 -12.02
C GLN A 46 -19.22 -5.01 -11.14
N PRO A 47 -20.30 -5.73 -10.75
CA PRO A 47 -21.32 -5.15 -9.87
C PRO A 47 -20.83 -4.85 -8.45
N ASP A 48 -19.75 -5.50 -8.03
CA ASP A 48 -19.16 -5.30 -6.71
C ASP A 48 -18.29 -4.03 -6.66
N ILE A 49 -17.71 -3.61 -7.80
CA ILE A 49 -16.98 -2.34 -7.91
C ILE A 49 -17.85 -1.18 -7.43
N GLU A 50 -19.09 -1.09 -7.91
CA GLU A 50 -20.01 -0.01 -7.50
C GLU A 50 -20.29 -0.01 -5.99
N ARG A 51 -20.41 -1.19 -5.39
CA ARG A 51 -20.61 -1.34 -3.94
C ARG A 51 -19.38 -0.89 -3.16
N VAL A 52 -18.17 -1.23 -3.61
CA VAL A 52 -16.92 -0.76 -3.01
C VAL A 52 -16.80 0.77 -3.11
N LEU A 53 -17.17 1.36 -4.25
CA LEU A 53 -17.15 2.81 -4.43
C LEU A 53 -18.18 3.53 -3.57
N LYS A 54 -19.34 2.91 -3.32
CA LYS A 54 -20.33 3.43 -2.36
C LYS A 54 -19.77 3.42 -0.94
N LEU A 55 -19.11 2.34 -0.52
CA LEU A 55 -18.44 2.28 0.79
C LEU A 55 -17.38 3.37 0.96
N ARG A 56 -16.57 3.64 -0.08
CA ARG A 56 -15.61 4.74 -0.08
C ARG A 56 -16.27 6.10 0.11
N GLN A 57 -17.48 6.29 -0.42
CA GLN A 57 -18.24 7.55 -0.26
C GLN A 57 -18.80 7.71 1.15
N GLU A 58 -19.28 6.62 1.75
CA GLU A 58 -19.84 6.62 3.11
C GLU A 58 -18.74 6.78 4.18
N PHE A 59 -17.56 6.21 3.96
CA PHE A 59 -16.45 6.20 4.92
C PHE A 59 -15.11 6.63 4.29
N PRO A 60 -15.00 7.89 3.82
CA PRO A 60 -13.86 8.37 3.01
C PRO A 60 -12.53 8.43 3.76
N GLU A 61 -12.53 8.45 5.09
CA GLU A 61 -11.29 8.49 5.88
C GLU A 61 -10.78 7.08 6.25
N LEU A 62 -11.60 6.04 6.07
CA LEU A 62 -11.28 4.68 6.53
C LEU A 62 -11.16 3.67 5.40
N ILE A 63 -11.98 3.80 4.34
CA ILE A 63 -12.08 2.80 3.28
C ILE A 63 -11.17 3.16 2.10
N PHE A 64 -10.28 2.27 1.70
CA PHE A 64 -9.37 2.41 0.58
C PHE A 64 -9.76 1.42 -0.53
N PRO A 65 -10.27 1.87 -1.69
CA PRO A 65 -10.84 0.96 -2.67
C PRO A 65 -9.76 0.28 -3.50
N CYS A 66 -9.76 -1.05 -3.50
CA CYS A 66 -9.06 -1.87 -4.48
C CYS A 66 -10.11 -2.37 -5.48
N LEU A 67 -9.90 -2.10 -6.78
CA LEU A 67 -10.85 -2.46 -7.83
C LEU A 67 -10.27 -3.49 -8.78
N GLY A 68 -11.02 -4.54 -9.06
CA GLY A 68 -10.58 -5.69 -9.84
C GLY A 68 -11.65 -6.76 -9.97
N LEU A 69 -11.29 -7.78 -10.75
CA LEU A 69 -12.08 -8.97 -11.03
C LEU A 69 -11.37 -10.18 -10.45
N HIS A 70 -12.02 -10.80 -9.46
CA HIS A 70 -11.55 -12.01 -8.82
C HIS A 70 -11.62 -13.19 -9.81
N PRO A 71 -10.70 -14.17 -9.78
CA PRO A 71 -10.74 -15.36 -10.66
C PRO A 71 -12.08 -16.10 -10.65
N LEU A 72 -12.80 -16.08 -9.51
CA LEU A 72 -14.13 -16.67 -9.41
C LEU A 72 -15.26 -15.75 -9.94
N GLY A 73 -15.04 -14.43 -9.90
CA GLY A 73 -15.98 -13.42 -10.37
C GLY A 73 -16.03 -13.26 -11.89
N LEU A 74 -15.04 -13.81 -12.61
CA LEU A 74 -15.04 -13.87 -14.09
C LEU A 74 -16.21 -14.71 -14.63
N GLY A 75 -16.78 -15.57 -13.78
CA GLY A 75 -17.85 -16.47 -14.18
C GLY A 75 -17.46 -17.28 -15.41
N GLY A 76 -16.18 -17.64 -15.59
CA GLY A 76 -15.67 -18.49 -16.67
C GLY A 76 -15.49 -17.85 -18.06
N THR A 77 -15.65 -16.52 -18.21
CA THR A 77 -15.44 -15.82 -19.49
C THR A 77 -14.69 -14.50 -19.27
N PHE A 78 -13.74 -14.20 -20.15
CA PHE A 78 -13.00 -12.93 -20.15
C PHE A 78 -12.68 -12.57 -21.60
N ASP A 79 -13.54 -11.78 -22.21
CA ASP A 79 -13.35 -11.27 -23.57
C ASP A 79 -12.96 -9.79 -23.57
N ALA A 80 -12.60 -9.29 -24.76
CA ALA A 80 -12.11 -7.94 -24.95
C ALA A 80 -13.16 -6.87 -24.59
N ASP A 81 -14.43 -7.10 -24.90
CA ASP A 81 -15.51 -6.14 -24.67
C ASP A 81 -15.82 -6.03 -23.17
N PHE A 82 -15.95 -7.19 -22.51
CA PHE A 82 -16.13 -7.27 -21.05
C PHE A 82 -14.98 -6.60 -20.30
N TRP A 83 -13.73 -6.84 -20.74
CA TRP A 83 -12.58 -6.19 -20.16
C TRP A 83 -12.57 -4.68 -20.43
N ALA A 84 -12.87 -4.24 -21.65
CA ALA A 84 -12.88 -2.83 -22.02
C ALA A 84 -13.84 -2.01 -21.14
N VAL A 85 -15.03 -2.53 -20.85
CA VAL A 85 -15.99 -1.90 -19.94
C VAL A 85 -15.42 -1.79 -18.52
N THR A 86 -14.91 -2.91 -17.97
CA THR A 86 -14.33 -2.93 -16.62
C THR A 86 -13.15 -1.97 -16.49
N ARG A 87 -12.22 -2.04 -17.44
CA ARG A 87 -11.02 -1.20 -17.49
C ARG A 87 -11.41 0.27 -17.54
N SER A 88 -12.36 0.65 -18.40
CA SER A 88 -12.80 2.04 -18.52
C SER A 88 -13.38 2.57 -17.22
N LEU A 89 -14.17 1.76 -16.50
CA LEU A 89 -14.70 2.11 -15.19
C LEU A 89 -13.58 2.36 -14.16
N ILE A 90 -12.60 1.45 -14.08
CA ILE A 90 -11.47 1.55 -13.14
C ILE A 90 -10.60 2.77 -13.45
N VAL A 91 -10.25 2.98 -14.72
CA VAL A 91 -9.44 4.12 -15.17
C VAL A 91 -10.15 5.44 -14.87
N ALA A 92 -11.44 5.54 -15.19
CA ALA A 92 -12.22 6.74 -14.92
C ALA A 92 -12.28 7.07 -13.42
N GLU A 93 -12.46 6.05 -12.57
CA GLU A 93 -12.48 6.27 -11.12
C GLU A 93 -11.11 6.66 -10.57
N HIS A 94 -10.03 6.04 -11.04
CA HIS A 94 -8.67 6.40 -10.66
C HIS A 94 -8.37 7.86 -11.01
N ALA A 95 -8.71 8.31 -12.22
CA ALA A 95 -8.54 9.70 -12.63
C ALA A 95 -9.36 10.69 -11.79
N ARG A 96 -10.53 10.25 -11.30
CA ARG A 96 -11.47 11.11 -10.58
C ARG A 96 -11.14 11.28 -9.10
N ARG A 97 -10.74 10.20 -8.41
CA ARG A 97 -10.54 10.19 -6.94
C ARG A 97 -9.33 9.40 -6.47
N GLY A 98 -8.60 8.75 -7.37
CA GLY A 98 -7.61 7.75 -7.03
C GLY A 98 -8.24 6.44 -6.55
N ILE A 99 -7.56 5.34 -6.82
CA ILE A 99 -7.84 4.03 -6.23
C ILE A 99 -6.59 3.57 -5.49
N ALA A 100 -6.79 2.73 -4.47
CA ALA A 100 -5.71 2.29 -3.63
C ALA A 100 -4.86 1.19 -4.30
N GLY A 101 -5.48 0.37 -5.14
CA GLY A 101 -4.82 -0.70 -5.89
C GLY A 101 -5.75 -1.41 -6.86
N ILE A 102 -5.19 -2.32 -7.66
CA ILE A 102 -5.97 -3.26 -8.48
C ILE A 102 -6.17 -4.55 -7.70
N GLY A 103 -7.41 -4.87 -7.33
CA GLY A 103 -7.71 -6.01 -6.47
C GLY A 103 -9.20 -6.20 -6.19
N GLU A 104 -9.66 -7.39 -5.85
CA GLU A 104 -8.89 -8.63 -5.75
C GLU A 104 -8.73 -9.27 -7.14
N ILE A 105 -7.49 -9.61 -7.51
CA ILE A 105 -7.17 -10.23 -8.80
C ILE A 105 -6.29 -11.46 -8.56
N GLY A 106 -6.16 -12.38 -9.50
CA GLY A 106 -5.22 -13.50 -9.37
C GLY A 106 -5.75 -14.81 -9.90
N LEU A 107 -5.29 -15.92 -9.30
CA LEU A 107 -5.53 -17.28 -9.80
C LEU A 107 -6.06 -18.21 -8.69
N ASP A 108 -7.13 -18.96 -8.98
CA ASP A 108 -7.65 -20.05 -8.14
C ASP A 108 -7.76 -21.32 -8.97
N PHE A 109 -6.76 -22.20 -8.81
CA PHE A 109 -6.68 -23.50 -9.48
C PHE A 109 -7.14 -24.65 -8.57
N SER A 110 -8.00 -24.36 -7.60
CA SER A 110 -8.68 -25.40 -6.83
C SER A 110 -9.41 -26.35 -7.78
N LYS A 111 -9.10 -27.66 -7.71
CA LYS A 111 -9.66 -28.67 -8.63
C LYS A 111 -11.18 -28.64 -8.69
N GLN A 112 -11.84 -28.45 -7.55
CA GLN A 112 -13.30 -28.40 -7.48
C GLN A 112 -13.86 -27.18 -8.24
N ILE A 113 -13.27 -26.00 -8.02
CA ILE A 113 -13.65 -24.76 -8.70
C ILE A 113 -13.48 -24.90 -10.22
N LEU A 114 -12.31 -25.37 -10.66
CA LEU A 114 -12.03 -25.53 -12.09
C LEU A 114 -13.05 -26.46 -12.75
N ARG A 115 -13.39 -27.58 -12.09
CA ARG A 115 -14.40 -28.54 -12.57
C ARG A 115 -15.79 -27.92 -12.65
N ASP A 116 -16.22 -27.23 -11.60
CA ASP A 116 -17.56 -26.66 -11.52
C ASP A 116 -17.75 -25.56 -12.57
N HIS A 117 -16.73 -24.71 -12.78
CA HIS A 117 -16.75 -23.68 -13.81
C HIS A 117 -16.70 -24.28 -15.22
N ALA A 118 -15.82 -25.27 -15.45
CA ALA A 118 -15.73 -25.98 -16.71
C ALA A 118 -17.07 -26.62 -17.09
N LYS A 119 -17.71 -27.31 -16.14
CA LYS A 119 -19.05 -27.90 -16.32
C LYS A 119 -20.12 -26.85 -16.60
N THR A 120 -20.15 -25.77 -15.82
CA THR A 120 -21.15 -24.70 -15.97
C THR A 120 -21.05 -24.02 -17.34
N LYS A 121 -19.85 -23.94 -17.91
CA LYS A 121 -19.60 -23.32 -19.22
C LYS A 121 -19.61 -24.29 -20.40
N GLY A 122 -19.63 -25.59 -20.14
CA GLY A 122 -19.45 -26.59 -21.21
C GLY A 122 -18.08 -26.48 -21.88
N THR A 123 -17.03 -26.19 -21.11
CA THR A 123 -15.63 -26.04 -21.57
C THR A 123 -14.69 -26.93 -20.74
N SER A 124 -13.38 -26.93 -21.02
CA SER A 124 -12.40 -27.70 -20.26
C SER A 124 -11.84 -26.95 -19.04
N GLU A 125 -11.29 -27.67 -18.06
CA GLU A 125 -10.55 -27.06 -16.93
C GLU A 125 -9.37 -26.21 -17.43
N ALA A 126 -8.74 -26.58 -18.55
CA ALA A 126 -7.63 -25.85 -19.16
C ALA A 126 -8.07 -24.49 -19.73
N ASP A 127 -9.27 -24.41 -20.30
CA ASP A 127 -9.82 -23.14 -20.81
C ASP A 127 -10.15 -22.19 -19.65
N ILE A 128 -10.68 -22.72 -18.54
CA ILE A 128 -10.91 -21.93 -17.32
C ILE A 128 -9.60 -21.38 -16.76
N ARG A 129 -8.54 -22.21 -16.68
CA ARG A 129 -7.21 -21.76 -16.26
C ARG A 129 -6.68 -20.66 -17.18
N SER A 130 -6.78 -20.85 -18.49
CA SER A 130 -6.31 -19.88 -19.49
C SER A 130 -7.07 -18.55 -19.37
N THR A 131 -8.37 -18.60 -19.11
CA THR A 131 -9.22 -17.43 -18.88
C THR A 131 -8.78 -16.66 -17.63
N GLN A 132 -8.52 -17.35 -16.51
CA GLN A 132 -8.02 -16.71 -15.29
C GLN A 132 -6.64 -16.07 -15.52
N ILE A 133 -5.73 -16.75 -16.23
CA ILE A 133 -4.39 -16.23 -16.54
C ILE A 133 -4.50 -14.96 -17.40
N ALA A 134 -5.29 -14.98 -18.47
CA ALA A 134 -5.48 -13.82 -19.33
C ALA A 134 -6.05 -12.62 -18.56
N ALA A 135 -7.06 -12.86 -17.72
CA ALA A 135 -7.65 -11.82 -16.87
C ALA A 135 -6.65 -11.26 -15.85
N PHE A 136 -5.86 -12.12 -15.23
CA PHE A 136 -4.85 -11.69 -14.25
C PHE A 136 -3.77 -10.85 -14.93
N GLN A 137 -3.24 -11.29 -16.08
CA GLN A 137 -2.24 -10.54 -16.84
C GLN A 137 -2.75 -9.17 -17.30
N ALA A 138 -3.99 -9.10 -17.79
CA ALA A 138 -4.61 -7.83 -18.21
C ALA A 138 -4.72 -6.84 -17.04
N GLN A 139 -5.11 -7.33 -15.86
CA GLN A 139 -5.26 -6.50 -14.67
C GLN A 139 -3.91 -6.08 -14.05
N VAL A 140 -2.90 -6.95 -14.09
CA VAL A 140 -1.51 -6.61 -13.71
C VAL A 140 -0.95 -5.53 -14.66
N SER A 141 -1.25 -5.63 -15.96
CA SER A 141 -0.87 -4.60 -16.93
C SER A 141 -1.53 -3.26 -16.62
N LEU A 142 -2.81 -3.26 -16.24
CA LEU A 142 -3.52 -2.04 -15.82
C LEU A 142 -2.92 -1.44 -14.54
N ALA A 143 -2.56 -2.27 -13.55
CA ALA A 143 -1.92 -1.79 -12.33
C ALA A 143 -0.59 -1.07 -12.63
N LYS A 144 0.19 -1.62 -13.54
CA LYS A 144 1.44 -1.03 -14.01
C LYS A 144 1.21 0.30 -14.74
N GLU A 145 0.20 0.37 -15.60
CA GLU A 145 -0.19 1.60 -16.30
C GLU A 145 -0.59 2.72 -15.34
N LEU A 146 -1.38 2.38 -14.30
CA LEU A 146 -1.88 3.35 -13.33
C LEU A 146 -0.89 3.65 -12.19
N GLY A 147 0.24 2.95 -12.12
CA GLY A 147 1.22 3.14 -11.05
C GLY A 147 0.72 2.76 -9.65
N VAL A 148 -0.25 1.84 -9.56
CA VAL A 148 -0.83 1.38 -8.29
C VAL A 148 -0.45 -0.08 -7.98
N PRO A 149 -0.36 -0.48 -6.70
CA PRO A 149 -0.06 -1.87 -6.34
C PRO A 149 -1.23 -2.82 -6.66
N VAL A 150 -0.92 -4.11 -6.73
CA VAL A 150 -1.92 -5.18 -6.86
C VAL A 150 -2.27 -5.82 -5.52
N ASN A 151 -3.52 -6.27 -5.33
CA ASN A 151 -3.96 -7.09 -4.20
C ASN A 151 -4.42 -8.46 -4.71
N VAL A 152 -3.66 -9.51 -4.36
CA VAL A 152 -3.57 -10.73 -5.18
C VAL A 152 -4.06 -11.97 -4.45
N HIS A 153 -5.05 -12.62 -5.06
CA HIS A 153 -5.49 -13.98 -4.80
C HIS A 153 -4.53 -15.01 -5.39
N SER A 154 -4.10 -15.98 -4.56
CA SER A 154 -3.40 -17.15 -5.06
C SER A 154 -3.82 -18.40 -4.29
N ARG A 155 -4.50 -19.32 -4.97
CA ARG A 155 -4.92 -20.60 -4.38
C ARG A 155 -4.62 -21.75 -5.32
N ASN A 156 -3.76 -22.66 -4.88
CA ASN A 156 -3.30 -23.79 -5.70
C ASN A 156 -2.65 -23.37 -7.04
N ALA A 157 -2.20 -22.12 -7.11
CA ALA A 157 -1.69 -21.44 -8.28
C ALA A 157 -0.54 -20.48 -7.90
N GLU A 158 0.10 -20.71 -6.75
CA GLU A 158 1.04 -19.78 -6.12
C GLU A 158 2.27 -19.55 -7.00
N ARG A 159 2.80 -20.60 -7.66
CA ARG A 159 3.95 -20.49 -8.56
C ARG A 159 3.61 -19.70 -9.81
N GLU A 160 2.53 -20.04 -10.49
CA GLU A 160 2.06 -19.34 -11.69
C GLU A 160 1.73 -17.88 -11.41
N THR A 161 1.14 -17.59 -10.24
CA THR A 161 0.85 -16.22 -9.82
C THR A 161 2.13 -15.41 -9.66
N LEU A 162 3.12 -15.96 -8.95
CA LEU A 162 4.39 -15.27 -8.71
C LEU A 162 5.21 -15.10 -9.99
N GLU A 163 5.18 -16.06 -10.92
CA GLU A 163 5.84 -15.94 -12.21
C GLU A 163 5.34 -14.70 -13.00
N ILE A 164 4.03 -14.52 -13.08
CA ILE A 164 3.42 -13.35 -13.74
C ILE A 164 3.84 -12.04 -13.03
N LEU A 165 3.83 -12.03 -11.70
CA LEU A 165 4.21 -10.86 -10.91
C LEU A 165 5.69 -10.51 -11.07
N PHE A 166 6.59 -11.50 -11.06
CA PHE A 166 8.02 -11.29 -11.28
C PHE A 166 8.32 -10.70 -12.66
N GLN A 167 7.66 -11.20 -13.71
CA GLN A 167 7.81 -10.69 -15.07
C GLN A 167 7.29 -9.25 -15.20
N SER A 168 6.20 -8.91 -14.52
CA SER A 168 5.59 -7.58 -14.60
C SER A 168 6.40 -6.49 -13.88
N GLY A 169 7.03 -6.86 -12.75
CA GLY A 169 7.76 -5.97 -11.87
C GLY A 169 6.89 -5.06 -10.99
N VAL A 170 5.58 -5.31 -10.89
CA VAL A 170 4.67 -4.51 -10.05
C VAL A 170 4.91 -4.76 -8.56
N CYS A 171 4.57 -3.77 -7.73
CA CYS A 171 4.44 -3.94 -6.29
C CYS A 171 3.08 -4.55 -5.96
N GLY A 172 3.01 -5.35 -4.89
CA GLY A 172 1.74 -5.98 -4.55
C GLY A 172 1.68 -6.67 -3.20
N LEU A 173 0.45 -6.98 -2.84
CA LEU A 173 0.08 -7.78 -1.68
C LEU A 173 -0.31 -9.19 -2.12
N MET A 174 0.38 -10.19 -1.59
CA MET A 174 -0.03 -11.59 -1.62
C MET A 174 -0.93 -11.85 -0.41
N HIS A 175 -2.24 -11.77 -0.63
CA HIS A 175 -3.23 -11.92 0.44
C HIS A 175 -3.36 -13.40 0.85
N ALA A 176 -3.62 -13.66 2.13
CA ALA A 176 -3.86 -14.99 2.71
C ALA A 176 -2.95 -16.11 2.17
N PHE A 177 -1.64 -15.84 1.98
CA PHE A 177 -0.73 -16.76 1.29
C PHE A 177 -0.49 -18.04 2.10
N LYS A 178 -0.85 -19.18 1.52
CA LYS A 178 -0.67 -20.54 2.10
C LYS A 178 0.26 -21.44 1.27
N GLY A 179 1.01 -20.86 0.35
CA GLY A 179 1.98 -21.58 -0.47
C GLY A 179 3.21 -22.01 0.32
N GLU A 180 4.19 -22.53 -0.39
CA GLU A 180 5.46 -22.96 0.19
C GLU A 180 6.22 -21.80 0.86
N PRO A 181 6.72 -21.94 2.11
CA PRO A 181 7.47 -20.87 2.79
C PRO A 181 8.73 -20.40 2.04
N GLY A 182 9.44 -21.30 1.35
CA GLY A 182 10.62 -20.94 0.55
C GLY A 182 10.27 -20.04 -0.63
N LEU A 183 9.17 -20.34 -1.31
CA LEU A 183 8.64 -19.54 -2.41
C LEU A 183 8.19 -18.14 -1.94
N ALA A 184 7.54 -18.05 -0.77
CA ALA A 184 7.19 -16.75 -0.18
C ALA A 184 8.44 -15.92 0.13
N LEU A 185 9.48 -16.54 0.71
CA LEU A 185 10.74 -15.88 1.02
C LEU A 185 11.47 -15.38 -0.23
N GLU A 186 11.47 -16.16 -1.31
CA GLU A 186 12.01 -15.74 -2.60
C GLU A 186 11.27 -14.51 -3.14
N ALA A 187 9.94 -14.54 -3.13
CA ALA A 187 9.12 -13.41 -3.55
C ALA A 187 9.34 -12.16 -2.68
N ALA A 188 9.44 -12.30 -1.36
CA ALA A 188 9.71 -11.19 -0.44
C ALA A 188 11.08 -10.52 -0.69
N ARG A 189 12.10 -11.30 -1.07
CA ARG A 189 13.45 -10.78 -1.38
C ARG A 189 13.49 -9.79 -2.54
N THR A 190 12.47 -9.80 -3.41
CA THR A 190 12.34 -8.79 -4.47
C THR A 190 12.11 -7.39 -3.94
N GLY A 191 11.66 -7.26 -2.68
CA GLY A 191 11.28 -5.97 -2.09
C GLY A 191 9.97 -5.38 -2.60
N ARG A 192 9.29 -6.06 -3.55
CA ARG A 192 8.07 -5.58 -4.22
C ARG A 192 6.80 -6.24 -3.71
N LEU A 193 6.91 -7.47 -3.20
CA LEU A 193 5.78 -8.27 -2.75
C LEU A 193 5.77 -8.38 -1.22
N LEU A 194 4.64 -8.06 -0.61
CA LEU A 194 4.36 -8.22 0.81
C LEU A 194 3.26 -9.27 1.02
N PHE A 195 3.16 -9.80 2.24
CA PHE A 195 2.28 -10.92 2.56
C PHE A 195 1.41 -10.57 3.77
N SER A 196 0.10 -10.62 3.61
CA SER A 196 -0.86 -10.38 4.70
C SER A 196 -1.44 -11.67 5.24
N PHE A 197 -1.78 -11.65 6.54
CA PHE A 197 -2.31 -12.82 7.24
C PHE A 197 -3.57 -12.47 8.05
N PRO A 198 -4.65 -13.26 7.90
CA PRO A 198 -5.94 -13.04 8.55
C PRO A 198 -6.01 -13.68 9.95
N PRO A 199 -7.07 -13.41 10.74
CA PRO A 199 -7.27 -14.00 12.08
C PRO A 199 -7.21 -15.53 12.12
N SER A 200 -7.56 -16.24 11.05
CA SER A 200 -7.37 -17.70 10.99
C SER A 200 -5.90 -18.17 11.10
N LEU A 201 -4.92 -17.25 11.06
CA LEU A 201 -3.53 -17.49 11.46
C LEU A 201 -3.42 -18.17 12.84
N VAL A 202 -4.38 -17.95 13.75
CA VAL A 202 -4.39 -18.58 15.07
C VAL A 202 -4.35 -20.11 15.02
N TYR A 203 -4.92 -20.74 13.98
CA TYR A 203 -4.99 -22.20 13.86
C TYR A 203 -4.45 -22.76 12.53
N LYS A 204 -4.28 -21.95 11.49
CA LYS A 204 -3.75 -22.39 10.19
C LYS A 204 -2.23 -22.53 10.22
N ARG A 205 -1.74 -23.77 10.22
CA ARG A 205 -0.30 -24.08 10.31
C ARG A 205 0.47 -23.55 9.11
N GLU A 206 -0.11 -23.63 7.92
CA GLU A 206 0.47 -23.16 6.66
C GLU A 206 0.79 -21.65 6.73
N TYR A 207 -0.13 -20.85 7.29
CA TYR A 207 0.10 -19.43 7.53
C TYR A 207 1.22 -19.20 8.54
N GLN A 208 1.22 -19.96 9.65
CA GLN A 208 2.24 -19.82 10.68
C GLN A 208 3.65 -20.17 10.18
N GLU A 209 3.77 -21.14 9.28
CA GLU A 209 5.03 -21.53 8.64
C GLU A 209 5.58 -20.42 7.75
N VAL A 210 4.74 -19.81 6.91
CA VAL A 210 5.14 -18.68 6.07
C VAL A 210 5.51 -17.46 6.94
N VAL A 211 4.68 -17.11 7.93
CA VAL A 211 4.98 -16.03 8.87
C VAL A 211 6.32 -16.25 9.54
N ARG A 212 6.65 -17.48 9.97
CA ARG A 212 7.91 -17.78 10.67
C ARG A 212 9.14 -17.44 9.82
N VAL A 213 9.14 -17.75 8.53
CA VAL A 213 10.32 -17.56 7.65
C VAL A 213 10.45 -16.15 7.08
N LEU A 214 9.33 -15.43 6.90
CA LEU A 214 9.36 -14.09 6.29
C LEU A 214 9.94 -13.04 7.26
N PRO A 215 10.75 -12.07 6.81
CA PRO A 215 11.14 -10.93 7.65
C PRO A 215 9.92 -10.06 7.98
N MET A 216 9.94 -9.36 9.12
CA MET A 216 8.80 -8.53 9.57
C MET A 216 8.46 -7.42 8.59
N GLU A 217 9.43 -6.93 7.83
CA GLU A 217 9.31 -5.90 6.81
C GLU A 217 8.52 -6.38 5.59
N ALA A 218 8.33 -7.70 5.42
CA ALA A 218 7.53 -8.29 4.35
C ALA A 218 6.12 -8.67 4.81
N LEU A 219 5.80 -8.51 6.09
CA LEU A 219 4.53 -8.93 6.68
C LEU A 219 3.54 -7.77 6.81
N LEU A 220 2.27 -8.09 6.58
CA LEU A 220 1.11 -7.22 6.73
C LEU A 220 0.01 -7.94 7.50
N LEU A 221 -0.98 -7.17 7.94
CA LEU A 221 -2.19 -7.69 8.55
C LEU A 221 -3.37 -7.52 7.60
N GLU A 222 -4.29 -8.47 7.64
CA GLU A 222 -5.58 -8.39 6.97
C GLU A 222 -6.64 -9.06 7.84
N THR A 223 -7.89 -8.99 7.41
CA THR A 223 -8.93 -9.88 7.94
C THR A 223 -9.52 -10.83 6.92
N ASP A 224 -9.55 -10.47 5.64
CA ASP A 224 -10.34 -11.16 4.61
C ASP A 224 -11.83 -11.24 4.98
N SER A 225 -12.31 -10.31 5.81
CA SER A 225 -13.69 -10.34 6.29
C SER A 225 -14.68 -10.27 5.13
N PRO A 226 -15.77 -11.07 5.15
CA PRO A 226 -16.31 -11.83 6.28
C PRO A 226 -15.69 -13.22 6.51
N SER A 227 -14.68 -13.60 5.74
CA SER A 227 -14.05 -14.92 5.78
C SER A 227 -12.85 -14.98 6.74
N LEU A 228 -12.28 -16.18 6.88
CA LEU A 228 -11.00 -16.43 7.56
C LEU A 228 -10.94 -15.96 9.03
N ALA A 229 -12.06 -16.09 9.73
CA ALA A 229 -12.20 -15.84 11.17
C ALA A 229 -11.30 -16.74 12.02
N ALA A 230 -11.01 -16.28 13.25
CA ALA A 230 -10.18 -17.00 14.22
C ALA A 230 -10.86 -18.26 14.80
N GLY A 231 -12.18 -18.28 15.00
CA GLY A 231 -12.90 -19.43 15.53
C GLY A 231 -13.33 -20.44 14.46
N GLY A 232 -12.99 -20.20 13.19
CA GLY A 232 -13.06 -21.19 12.13
C GLY A 232 -13.87 -20.76 10.90
N PRO A 233 -13.97 -21.63 9.88
CA PRO A 233 -14.53 -21.27 8.56
C PRO A 233 -16.02 -20.92 8.54
N LYS A 234 -16.76 -21.22 9.62
CA LYS A 234 -18.21 -20.97 9.72
C LYS A 234 -18.54 -19.68 10.47
N GLU A 235 -17.55 -19.07 11.12
CA GLU A 235 -17.73 -17.84 11.87
C GLU A 235 -17.54 -16.64 10.93
N ARG A 236 -18.44 -15.66 11.03
CA ARG A 236 -18.32 -14.40 10.30
C ARG A 236 -17.21 -13.58 10.93
N ASN A 237 -16.20 -13.24 10.14
CA ASN A 237 -15.12 -12.35 10.53
C ASN A 237 -15.51 -10.88 10.36
N GLU A 238 -14.80 -9.97 11.02
CA GLU A 238 -14.94 -8.52 10.81
C GLU A 238 -13.60 -7.79 10.98
N PRO A 239 -13.41 -6.60 10.34
CA PRO A 239 -12.15 -5.85 10.40
C PRO A 239 -11.66 -5.56 11.83
N GLY A 240 -12.59 -5.37 12.77
CA GLY A 240 -12.27 -5.14 14.18
C GLY A 240 -11.55 -6.32 14.88
N LEU A 241 -11.51 -7.51 14.27
CA LEU A 241 -10.84 -8.69 14.81
C LEU A 241 -9.37 -8.84 14.35
N ILE A 242 -8.84 -7.88 13.58
CA ILE A 242 -7.45 -7.88 13.10
C ILE A 242 -6.41 -8.03 14.21
N GLY A 243 -6.73 -7.56 15.42
CA GLY A 243 -5.87 -7.72 16.61
C GLY A 243 -5.56 -9.18 16.96
N LEU A 244 -6.41 -10.13 16.58
CA LEU A 244 -6.18 -11.56 16.78
C LEU A 244 -5.04 -12.08 15.88
N ALA A 245 -5.00 -11.65 14.61
CA ALA A 245 -3.91 -11.94 13.70
C ALA A 245 -2.60 -11.31 14.21
N ALA A 246 -2.66 -10.05 14.64
CA ALA A 246 -1.51 -9.35 15.18
C ALA A 246 -0.94 -10.03 16.44
N ALA A 247 -1.80 -10.46 17.36
CA ALA A 247 -1.38 -11.18 18.56
C ALA A 247 -0.72 -12.53 18.24
N LYS A 248 -1.26 -13.28 17.27
CA LYS A 248 -0.64 -14.54 16.85
C LYS A 248 0.69 -14.33 16.12
N MET A 249 0.77 -13.33 15.25
CA MET A 249 2.01 -12.98 14.56
C MET A 249 3.10 -12.56 15.56
N ALA A 250 2.72 -11.79 16.58
CA ALA A 250 3.61 -11.36 17.66
C ALA A 250 4.20 -12.55 18.42
N GLU A 251 3.37 -13.55 18.78
CA GLU A 251 3.82 -14.80 19.39
C GLU A 251 4.86 -15.53 18.53
N ILE A 252 4.60 -15.68 17.22
CA ILE A 252 5.51 -16.38 16.29
C ILE A 252 6.84 -15.65 16.14
N LYS A 253 6.82 -14.32 16.24
CA LYS A 253 7.98 -13.45 16.00
C LYS A 253 8.75 -13.08 17.26
N GLY A 254 8.25 -13.44 18.44
CA GLY A 254 8.84 -12.99 19.70
C GLY A 254 8.76 -11.48 19.90
N LEU A 255 7.69 -10.86 19.38
CA LEU A 255 7.42 -9.42 19.47
C LEU A 255 6.18 -9.18 20.34
N THR A 256 5.93 -7.93 20.68
CA THR A 256 4.65 -7.48 21.22
C THR A 256 3.65 -7.21 20.10
N THR A 257 2.35 -7.28 20.42
CA THR A 257 1.29 -6.90 19.47
C THR A 257 1.39 -5.43 19.03
N GLN A 258 1.93 -4.56 19.88
CA GLN A 258 2.18 -3.16 19.56
C GLN A 258 3.25 -3.03 18.47
N GLU A 259 4.39 -3.71 18.62
CA GLU A 259 5.47 -3.69 17.62
C GLU A 259 5.01 -4.26 16.28
N VAL A 260 4.22 -5.34 16.30
CA VAL A 260 3.61 -5.89 15.07
C VAL A 260 2.69 -4.86 14.43
N ALA A 261 1.81 -4.21 15.18
CA ALA A 261 0.91 -3.18 14.66
C ALA A 261 1.69 -2.01 14.03
N GLU A 262 2.76 -1.54 14.67
CA GLU A 262 3.60 -0.45 14.17
C GLU A 262 4.36 -0.84 12.90
N ILE A 263 5.02 -2.00 12.89
CA ILE A 263 5.80 -2.46 11.74
C ILE A 263 4.88 -2.71 10.54
N THR A 264 3.78 -3.44 10.74
CA THR A 264 2.83 -3.77 9.67
C THR A 264 2.10 -2.54 9.14
N THR A 265 1.79 -1.56 9.99
CA THR A 265 1.25 -0.26 9.53
C THR A 265 2.26 0.50 8.68
N ARG A 266 3.54 0.54 9.06
CA ARG A 266 4.59 1.15 8.22
C ARG A 266 4.74 0.42 6.89
N ASN A 267 4.67 -0.91 6.89
CA ASN A 267 4.72 -1.72 5.67
C ASN A 267 3.52 -1.42 4.75
N ALA A 268 2.33 -1.23 5.32
CA ALA A 268 1.12 -0.89 4.56
C ALA A 268 1.26 0.50 3.91
N VAL A 269 1.77 1.49 4.67
CA VAL A 269 2.11 2.82 4.15
C VAL A 269 3.18 2.73 3.06
N ARG A 270 4.19 1.86 3.20
CA ARG A 270 5.20 1.67 2.16
C ARG A 270 4.61 1.11 0.87
N LEU A 271 3.66 0.19 0.95
CA LEU A 271 3.05 -0.44 -0.22
C LEU A 271 2.01 0.46 -0.90
N PHE A 272 1.13 1.08 -0.10
CA PHE A 272 -0.06 1.79 -0.61
C PHE A 272 0.00 3.31 -0.44
N GLY A 273 0.98 3.87 0.26
CA GLY A 273 0.99 5.29 0.64
C GLY A 273 1.03 6.24 -0.56
N ALA A 274 1.69 5.86 -1.67
CA ALA A 274 1.72 6.65 -2.89
C ALA A 274 0.32 6.75 -3.56
N SER A 275 -0.43 5.64 -3.58
CA SER A 275 -1.80 5.60 -4.12
C SER A 275 -2.86 6.04 -3.11
N SER A 276 -2.51 6.10 -1.82
CA SER A 276 -3.42 6.42 -0.71
C SER A 276 -2.79 7.38 0.31
N PRO A 277 -2.59 8.67 -0.03
CA PRO A 277 -1.96 9.64 0.87
C PRO A 277 -2.69 9.79 2.22
N ALA A 278 -4.02 9.62 2.25
CA ALA A 278 -4.81 9.63 3.49
C ALA A 278 -4.35 8.58 4.51
N LEU A 279 -3.81 7.44 4.06
CA LEU A 279 -3.27 6.41 4.95
C LEU A 279 -2.04 6.90 5.72
N LEU A 280 -1.19 7.71 5.09
CA LEU A 280 -0.01 8.28 5.73
C LEU A 280 -0.43 9.17 6.92
N PHE A 281 -1.44 10.02 6.73
CA PHE A 281 -1.97 10.88 7.78
C PHE A 281 -2.62 10.07 8.91
N ALA A 282 -3.40 9.04 8.57
CA ALA A 282 -4.02 8.15 9.55
C ALA A 282 -2.97 7.41 10.41
N ALA A 283 -1.91 6.91 9.76
CA ALA A 283 -0.80 6.26 10.45
C ALA A 283 -0.02 7.23 11.36
N GLN A 284 0.25 8.46 10.92
CA GLN A 284 0.98 9.48 11.69
C GLN A 284 0.18 10.00 12.89
N ALA A 285 -1.12 10.24 12.71
CA ALA A 285 -2.01 10.72 13.78
C ALA A 285 -2.02 9.75 14.98
N SER A 286 -1.99 8.44 14.70
CA SER A 286 -1.93 7.41 15.74
C SER A 286 -0.62 7.38 16.53
N GLN A 287 0.51 7.76 15.90
CA GLN A 287 1.83 7.81 16.55
C GLN A 287 2.00 9.07 17.41
N SER A 288 1.44 10.21 16.98
CA SER A 288 1.53 11.48 17.70
C SER A 288 0.80 11.48 19.06
N GLN A 289 -0.28 10.69 19.20
CA GLN A 289 -0.97 10.50 20.48
C GLN A 289 -0.12 9.73 21.51
N ALA A 290 0.96 9.06 21.09
CA ALA A 290 1.89 8.39 21.98
C ALA A 290 3.03 9.32 22.47
N THR A 291 3.35 10.39 21.74
CA THR A 291 4.53 11.24 22.02
C THR A 291 4.27 12.36 23.03
N ASP A 292 3.02 12.72 23.32
CA ASP A 292 2.67 13.75 24.32
C ASP A 292 2.77 13.25 25.79
N MET A 293 3.28 12.04 26.02
CA MET A 293 3.37 11.42 27.36
C MET A 293 4.79 11.12 27.86
N ILE A 294 5.85 11.65 27.23
CA ILE A 294 7.23 11.45 27.71
C ILE A 294 7.70 12.70 28.50
N PRO A 295 7.98 12.61 29.81
CA PRO A 295 8.61 13.70 30.54
C PRO A 295 9.98 14.01 29.93
N LYS A 296 10.23 15.29 29.62
CA LYS A 296 11.51 15.80 29.10
C LYS A 296 12.65 15.71 30.13
N THR A 297 13.06 14.52 30.58
CA THR A 297 14.36 14.33 31.25
C THR A 297 14.82 12.87 31.20
N ALA A 298 15.58 12.50 30.17
CA ALA A 298 16.54 11.40 30.26
C ALA A 298 17.70 11.68 29.31
N ARG A 299 18.76 12.31 29.84
CA ARG A 299 20.06 12.46 29.15
C ARG A 299 20.71 11.09 29.03
N TRP A 300 21.01 10.69 27.81
CA TRP A 300 21.82 9.52 27.47
C TRP A 300 23.21 9.59 28.12
N ARG A 301 23.61 8.56 28.88
CA ARG A 301 25.02 8.32 29.25
C ARG A 301 25.63 7.38 28.21
N LYS A 302 26.80 7.74 27.68
CA LYS A 302 27.58 6.92 26.74
C LYS A 302 28.13 5.65 27.43
N PRO A 303 28.21 4.49 26.74
CA PRO A 303 28.88 3.32 27.28
C PRO A 303 30.41 3.49 27.21
N GLN A 304 31.11 3.09 28.27
CA GLN A 304 32.57 3.00 28.27
C GLN A 304 33.01 1.66 27.66
N THR A 305 33.87 1.75 26.64
CA THR A 305 34.59 0.63 26.03
C THR A 305 35.78 0.21 26.89
N GLY A 306 35.97 -1.10 27.12
CA GLY A 306 37.21 -1.60 27.71
C GLY A 306 37.25 -3.10 27.90
N TRP A 307 37.65 -3.85 26.87
CA TRP A 307 38.21 -5.18 27.10
C TRP A 307 39.43 -5.39 26.20
N LYS A 308 40.60 -5.45 26.84
CA LYS A 308 41.88 -5.92 26.30
C LYS A 308 42.06 -7.36 26.78
N GLY A 309 42.45 -8.26 25.87
CA GLY A 309 42.64 -9.68 26.18
C GLY A 309 43.92 -10.00 26.94
N ASN A 310 44.06 -11.27 27.33
CA ASN A 310 45.30 -12.02 27.11
C ASN A 310 45.14 -13.53 27.26
N ALA A 311 46.06 -14.21 26.59
CA ALA A 311 46.28 -15.62 26.34
C ALA A 311 46.50 -16.56 27.55
N ASP A 312 46.35 -17.85 27.25
CA ASP A 312 47.08 -19.04 27.74
C ASP A 312 47.13 -19.37 29.25
N ARG A 313 46.54 -20.51 29.61
CA ARG A 313 47.29 -21.69 30.12
C ARG A 313 46.39 -22.90 30.40
N ALA A 314 46.94 -24.06 30.04
CA ALA A 314 46.43 -25.41 30.19
C ALA A 314 46.24 -25.86 31.65
N VAL A 315 45.34 -26.84 31.87
CA VAL A 315 45.58 -28.06 32.68
C VAL A 315 44.71 -29.19 32.13
N ALA A 316 45.35 -30.34 31.93
CA ALA A 316 44.80 -31.62 31.48
C ALA A 316 44.41 -32.55 32.64
N ALA A 317 43.81 -33.70 32.28
CA ALA A 317 43.41 -34.86 33.10
C ALA A 317 42.03 -34.68 33.79
N GLU A 318 41.11 -35.66 33.80
CA GLU A 318 41.35 -37.08 34.08
C GLU A 318 40.21 -38.00 33.57
N VAL A 319 40.49 -39.28 33.63
CA VAL A 319 40.00 -40.44 32.88
C VAL A 319 38.77 -41.10 33.53
N GLY A 320 37.87 -41.66 32.71
CA GLY A 320 37.57 -43.10 32.85
C GLY A 320 36.12 -43.60 32.96
N ARG A 321 35.82 -44.49 31.99
CA ARG A 321 35.10 -45.79 32.05
C ARG A 321 33.62 -45.83 31.62
N GLY A 322 33.34 -46.73 30.65
CA GLY A 322 32.07 -47.50 30.65
C GLY A 322 31.52 -48.01 29.31
N ALA A 323 32.03 -49.15 28.82
CA ALA A 323 31.32 -50.28 28.17
C ALA A 323 30.63 -50.18 26.76
N GLN A 324 31.35 -50.71 25.76
CA GLN A 324 31.06 -51.83 24.83
C GLN A 324 29.66 -52.12 24.18
N GLY A 325 29.72 -52.39 22.86
CA GLY A 325 28.82 -53.22 22.02
C GLY A 325 27.78 -52.41 21.24
N VAL A 326 27.58 -52.47 19.92
CA VAL A 326 27.63 -53.60 18.96
C VAL A 326 27.65 -53.06 17.51
N GLY A 327 28.31 -53.79 16.59
CA GLY A 327 27.86 -54.09 15.22
C GLY A 327 27.75 -52.97 14.17
N GLY A 328 28.71 -52.91 13.25
CA GLY A 328 28.75 -51.97 12.15
C GLY A 328 27.83 -52.29 10.95
N LEU A 329 27.42 -51.23 10.26
CA LEU A 329 27.16 -51.20 8.83
C LEU A 329 27.59 -49.83 8.28
N ALA A 330 28.23 -49.85 7.12
CA ALA A 330 28.99 -48.78 6.51
C ALA A 330 28.17 -47.54 6.11
N GLN A 331 28.76 -46.35 6.28
CA GLN A 331 28.31 -45.10 5.66
C GLN A 331 29.35 -44.60 4.65
N PRO A 332 28.97 -44.00 3.52
CA PRO A 332 29.88 -43.23 2.70
C PRO A 332 30.07 -41.83 3.27
N SER A 333 31.34 -41.42 3.33
CA SER A 333 31.85 -40.10 3.66
C SER A 333 31.37 -39.01 2.69
N LEU A 334 30.78 -37.93 3.21
CA LEU A 334 30.73 -36.64 2.54
C LEU A 334 31.28 -35.58 3.49
N SER A 335 32.31 -34.89 3.03
CA SER A 335 33.01 -33.80 3.72
C SER A 335 32.08 -32.61 3.96
N PRO A 336 32.18 -31.89 5.09
CA PRO A 336 31.39 -30.69 5.33
C PRO A 336 31.93 -29.54 4.46
N PRO A 337 31.08 -28.82 3.70
CA PRO A 337 31.52 -27.60 3.04
C PRO A 337 31.74 -26.49 4.09
N GLN A 338 32.83 -25.75 3.88
CA GLN A 338 33.31 -24.66 4.70
C GLN A 338 32.25 -23.56 4.85
N LEU A 339 31.94 -23.20 6.09
CA LEU A 339 31.18 -21.99 6.44
C LEU A 339 32.04 -20.76 6.08
N ALA A 340 31.81 -20.21 4.89
CA ALA A 340 32.21 -18.85 4.59
C ALA A 340 31.19 -17.89 5.22
N SER A 341 31.69 -17.05 6.12
CA SER A 341 31.01 -15.90 6.71
C SER A 341 30.41 -15.00 5.62
N LEU A 342 29.09 -14.95 5.52
CA LEU A 342 28.37 -13.92 4.78
C LEU A 342 28.02 -12.80 5.75
N GLU A 343 28.81 -11.73 5.67
CA GLU A 343 28.44 -10.42 6.22
C GLU A 343 27.12 -9.95 5.59
N GLU A 344 26.24 -9.38 6.42
CA GLU A 344 24.98 -8.76 6.00
C GLU A 344 25.27 -7.56 5.09
N ALA A 345 25.19 -7.77 3.79
CA ALA A 345 25.21 -6.67 2.82
C ALA A 345 23.82 -6.01 2.79
N PRO A 346 23.69 -4.71 3.09
CA PRO A 346 22.41 -4.00 2.94
C PRO A 346 21.96 -4.01 1.47
N LEU A 347 20.68 -4.33 1.27
CA LEU A 347 20.03 -4.35 -0.05
C LEU A 347 20.16 -2.96 -0.73
N PRO A 348 20.51 -2.89 -2.02
CA PRO A 348 20.74 -1.62 -2.71
C PRO A 348 19.39 -0.98 -3.10
N TRP A 349 18.97 0.04 -2.36
CA TRP A 349 17.80 0.85 -2.72
C TRP A 349 18.26 2.10 -3.49
N ARG A 350 17.90 2.19 -4.77
CA ARG A 350 17.85 3.49 -5.47
C ARG A 350 16.54 4.16 -5.10
N HIS A 351 16.63 5.33 -4.49
CA HIS A 351 15.51 6.25 -4.36
C HIS A 351 14.99 6.57 -5.77
N PHE A 352 13.73 6.23 -6.05
CA PHE A 352 13.00 6.82 -7.16
C PHE A 352 12.53 8.18 -6.66
N ASP A 353 13.26 9.23 -7.05
CA ASP A 353 12.99 10.59 -6.59
C ASP A 353 11.88 11.20 -7.47
N PHE A 354 10.69 11.33 -6.87
CA PHE A 354 9.51 11.97 -7.47
C PHE A 354 9.79 13.43 -7.89
N ALA A 355 10.80 14.06 -7.29
CA ALA A 355 11.23 15.41 -7.62
C ALA A 355 11.76 15.54 -9.05
N ASP A 356 12.52 14.57 -9.56
CA ASP A 356 13.16 14.65 -10.88
C ASP A 356 12.12 14.61 -12.01
N GLN A 357 11.06 13.80 -11.87
CA GLN A 357 10.00 13.68 -12.87
C GLN A 357 9.10 14.92 -12.91
N LEU A 358 8.75 15.47 -11.73
CA LEU A 358 7.97 16.70 -11.63
C LEU A 358 8.74 17.91 -12.17
N GLN A 359 10.06 17.94 -11.97
CA GLN A 359 10.93 19.02 -12.42
C GLN A 359 11.16 18.97 -13.93
N MET A 360 11.14 17.78 -14.54
CA MET A 360 11.16 17.59 -15.99
C MET A 360 9.85 18.07 -16.64
N GLU A 361 8.69 17.66 -16.09
CA GLU A 361 7.37 18.02 -16.63
C GLU A 361 7.03 19.52 -16.45
N LEU A 362 7.44 20.12 -15.33
CA LEU A 362 7.32 21.57 -15.14
C LEU A 362 8.29 22.37 -16.02
N GLY A 363 9.47 21.81 -16.31
CA GLY A 363 10.45 22.39 -17.23
C GLY A 363 9.90 22.51 -18.65
N ASP A 364 9.32 21.43 -19.17
CA ASP A 364 8.71 21.40 -20.50
C ASP A 364 7.50 22.35 -20.60
N ALA A 365 6.64 22.40 -19.59
CA ALA A 365 5.50 23.32 -19.57
C ALA A 365 5.94 24.81 -19.55
N THR A 366 7.02 25.13 -18.82
CA THR A 366 7.54 26.50 -18.73
C THR A 366 8.21 26.94 -20.04
N GLN A 367 8.88 26.01 -20.74
CA GLN A 367 9.50 26.28 -22.02
C GLN A 367 8.46 26.54 -23.13
N VAL A 368 7.42 25.72 -23.21
CA VAL A 368 6.32 25.87 -24.18
C VAL A 368 5.60 27.22 -23.98
N LEU A 369 5.31 27.59 -22.73
CA LEU A 369 4.68 28.89 -22.42
C LEU A 369 5.59 30.09 -22.75
N SER A 370 6.90 29.95 -22.57
CA SER A 370 7.90 30.96 -22.96
C SER A 370 7.96 31.15 -24.48
N GLU A 371 7.96 30.07 -25.25
CA GLU A 371 8.01 30.10 -26.72
C GLU A 371 6.71 30.63 -27.35
N ALA A 372 5.56 30.34 -26.73
CA ALA A 372 4.26 30.92 -27.08
C ALA A 372 4.22 32.44 -26.83
N SER A 373 4.77 32.92 -25.70
CA SER A 373 4.81 34.35 -25.37
C SER A 373 5.70 35.18 -26.32
N GLN A 374 6.67 34.54 -26.99
CA GLN A 374 7.54 35.15 -28.00
C GLN A 374 6.98 35.06 -29.43
N GLY A 375 5.74 34.58 -29.60
CA GLY A 375 5.08 34.48 -30.90
C GLY A 375 5.70 33.45 -31.86
N LYS A 376 6.47 32.48 -31.34
CA LYS A 376 7.15 31.47 -32.16
C LYS A 376 6.35 30.19 -32.35
N GLU A 377 5.38 29.90 -31.48
CA GLU A 377 4.44 28.79 -31.66
C GLU A 377 3.06 29.27 -32.12
N ARG A 378 2.58 28.75 -33.26
CA ARG A 378 1.25 29.09 -33.82
C ARG A 378 0.10 28.25 -33.26
N ASN A 379 0.36 27.33 -32.33
CA ASN A 379 -0.60 26.34 -31.81
C ASN A 379 -0.63 26.27 -30.27
N ALA A 380 -0.26 27.33 -29.56
CA ALA A 380 -0.26 27.38 -28.09
C ALA A 380 -1.64 27.01 -27.48
N ASP A 381 -2.74 27.38 -28.16
CA ASP A 381 -4.09 27.04 -27.73
C ASP A 381 -4.37 25.52 -27.73
N PHE A 382 -3.71 24.74 -28.60
CA PHE A 382 -3.89 23.30 -28.67
C PHE A 382 -3.19 22.57 -27.52
N HIS A 383 -1.96 22.96 -27.17
CA HIS A 383 -1.24 22.36 -26.04
C HIS A 383 -1.79 22.79 -24.67
N ILE A 384 -2.31 24.01 -24.53
CA ILE A 384 -3.02 24.42 -23.30
C ILE A 384 -4.31 23.59 -23.12
N GLN A 385 -5.05 23.31 -24.20
CA GLN A 385 -6.22 22.45 -24.14
C GLN A 385 -5.88 20.99 -23.84
N GLU A 386 -4.73 20.50 -24.32
CA GLU A 386 -4.20 19.17 -24.01
C GLU A 386 -3.79 19.03 -22.53
N LEU A 387 -3.13 20.05 -21.98
CA LEU A 387 -2.78 20.13 -20.55
C LEU A 387 -4.01 20.26 -19.64
N LEU A 388 -5.04 21.01 -20.06
CA LEU A 388 -6.31 21.11 -19.35
C LEU A 388 -7.16 19.83 -19.46
N GLY A 389 -7.03 19.08 -20.56
CA GLY A 389 -7.72 17.82 -20.80
C GLY A 389 -7.21 16.64 -19.97
N GLN A 390 -5.97 16.72 -19.47
CA GLN A 390 -5.36 15.70 -18.60
C GLN A 390 -5.69 15.89 -17.10
N GLY A 391 -6.50 16.90 -16.73
CA GLY A 391 -7.14 16.98 -15.41
C GLY A 391 -6.27 17.49 -14.26
N HIS A 392 -5.07 18.04 -14.53
CA HIS A 392 -4.13 18.44 -13.48
C HIS A 392 -4.24 19.90 -12.99
N VAL A 393 -5.13 20.75 -13.56
CA VAL A 393 -5.29 22.16 -13.14
C VAL A 393 -6.76 22.61 -13.24
N SER A 394 -7.28 23.33 -12.24
CA SER A 394 -8.61 23.97 -12.34
C SER A 394 -8.48 25.45 -12.68
N ALA A 395 -9.17 25.89 -13.74
CA ALA A 395 -9.19 27.28 -14.19
C ALA A 395 -10.07 28.14 -13.27
N GLU A 396 -9.48 28.84 -12.31
CA GLU A 396 -10.11 30.02 -11.70
C GLU A 396 -9.09 31.18 -11.65
N ALA A 397 -9.49 32.28 -12.30
CA ALA A 397 -8.85 33.61 -12.41
C ALA A 397 -7.62 33.75 -13.32
N ILE A 398 -7.85 33.94 -14.63
CA ILE A 398 -6.93 34.69 -15.50
C ILE A 398 -7.24 36.18 -15.32
N SER A 399 -6.35 36.93 -14.66
CA SER A 399 -6.35 38.39 -14.72
C SER A 399 -5.09 38.83 -15.46
N VAL A 400 -5.27 39.46 -16.62
CA VAL A 400 -4.18 40.10 -17.35
C VAL A 400 -3.94 41.47 -16.71
N CYS A 401 -2.88 41.59 -15.92
CA CYS A 401 -2.35 42.90 -15.54
C CYS A 401 -1.27 43.28 -16.56
N ASP A 402 -1.24 44.54 -16.99
CA ASP A 402 -0.23 45.09 -17.90
C ASP A 402 1.17 44.94 -17.29
N GLY A 403 1.86 43.86 -17.66
CA GLY A 403 3.19 43.51 -17.14
C GLY A 403 3.51 42.02 -17.09
N GLY A 404 3.15 41.24 -18.12
CA GLY A 404 3.56 39.84 -18.31
C GLY A 404 2.76 38.78 -17.50
N PRO A 405 2.75 37.50 -17.93
CA PRO A 405 1.97 36.47 -17.26
C PRO A 405 2.64 36.03 -15.96
N SER A 406 1.95 36.19 -14.84
CA SER A 406 2.31 35.57 -13.55
C SER A 406 1.28 34.47 -13.25
N LEU A 407 1.73 33.22 -13.13
CA LEU A 407 0.88 32.09 -12.76
C LEU A 407 0.95 31.91 -11.23
N LEU A 408 -0.17 32.12 -10.54
CA LEU A 408 -0.32 31.76 -9.12
C LEU A 408 -0.93 30.36 -9.04
N VAL A 409 -0.15 29.37 -8.61
CA VAL A 409 -0.61 28.00 -8.38
C VAL A 409 -0.83 27.82 -6.87
N ALA A 410 -2.06 27.53 -6.46
CA ALA A 410 -2.38 27.14 -5.09
C ALA A 410 -2.82 25.66 -5.06
N PRO A 411 -2.26 24.81 -4.19
CA PRO A 411 -2.74 23.43 -4.01
C PRO A 411 -4.16 23.46 -3.41
N ARG A 412 -5.08 22.65 -3.94
CA ARG A 412 -6.42 22.51 -3.35
C ARG A 412 -6.31 21.85 -1.96
N GLY A 413 -6.69 22.57 -0.90
CA GLY A 413 -6.77 22.00 0.45
C GLY A 413 -6.83 22.97 1.63
N GLU A 414 -6.63 24.29 1.47
CA GLU A 414 -6.78 25.25 2.58
C GLU A 414 -8.10 26.03 2.52
N PRO A 415 -8.75 26.30 3.68
CA PRO A 415 -9.97 27.09 3.73
C PRO A 415 -9.64 28.58 3.60
N THR A 416 -9.89 29.19 2.44
CA THR A 416 -9.94 30.65 2.32
C THR A 416 -11.23 31.18 2.95
N ALA A 417 -11.22 31.25 4.28
CA ALA A 417 -12.23 31.98 5.03
C ALA A 417 -12.02 33.50 4.85
N ARG A 418 -12.94 34.17 4.15
CA ARG A 418 -13.77 35.27 4.69
C ARG A 418 -14.56 35.96 3.57
N ARG A 419 -15.84 35.63 3.52
CA ARG A 419 -16.90 36.35 2.84
C ARG A 419 -17.07 37.72 3.51
N TRP A 420 -16.55 38.80 2.92
CA TRP A 420 -16.91 40.15 3.34
C TRP A 420 -18.30 40.51 2.80
N SER A 421 -19.25 40.66 3.72
CA SER A 421 -20.66 40.95 3.46
C SER A 421 -20.88 42.38 2.97
N ARG A 422 -21.71 42.55 1.93
CA ARG A 422 -22.35 43.85 1.61
C ARG A 422 -23.33 44.26 2.71
N ARG A 423 -23.12 45.41 3.36
CA ARG A 423 -24.17 46.27 3.91
C ARG A 423 -23.77 47.76 3.86
N THR A 424 -24.51 48.49 3.03
CA THR A 424 -25.06 49.85 3.21
C THR A 424 -24.22 50.99 3.83
N ALA A 425 -23.91 51.98 2.99
CA ALA A 425 -24.02 53.44 3.15
C ALA A 425 -23.07 54.06 2.09
N GLY A 426 -23.46 54.94 1.17
CA GLY A 426 -24.26 56.15 1.36
C GLY A 426 -23.32 57.34 1.47
N THR A 427 -23.11 58.05 0.34
CA THR A 427 -22.67 59.46 0.20
C THR A 427 -21.30 59.89 0.77
N ALA A 428 -20.39 60.33 -0.10
CA ALA A 428 -19.92 61.73 -0.25
C ALA A 428 -18.51 61.81 -0.86
N LEU A 429 -18.36 62.68 -1.89
CA LEU A 429 -17.25 63.62 -2.20
C LEU A 429 -15.83 63.17 -1.79
N GLY A 430 -14.83 62.99 -2.66
CA GLY A 430 -14.35 63.85 -3.74
C GLY A 430 -12.81 63.89 -3.69
N THR A 431 -12.18 64.01 -4.88
CA THR A 431 -10.81 64.52 -5.16
C THR A 431 -9.54 63.85 -4.59
N GLY A 432 -8.62 63.50 -5.51
CA GLY A 432 -7.16 63.37 -5.30
C GLY A 432 -6.72 62.04 -4.67
N GLY A 433 -5.61 61.40 -5.03
CA GLY A 433 -4.50 61.66 -5.95
C GLY A 433 -3.68 60.35 -6.01
N ALA A 434 -2.78 60.26 -6.99
CA ALA A 434 -1.89 59.11 -7.17
C ALA A 434 -0.94 58.94 -5.96
N ASP A 435 -0.72 57.71 -5.51
CA ASP A 435 0.44 57.29 -4.69
C ASP A 435 0.67 55.79 -4.91
N GLN A 436 1.79 55.42 -5.54
CA GLN A 436 3.04 55.00 -4.87
C GLN A 436 2.85 53.75 -4.00
N TRP A 437 3.26 52.60 -4.54
CA TRP A 437 3.45 51.38 -3.77
C TRP A 437 4.87 51.35 -3.19
N ASP A 438 4.92 51.20 -1.86
CA ASP A 438 6.12 51.04 -1.04
C ASP A 438 6.71 49.62 -1.23
N PRO A 439 7.99 49.48 -1.63
CA PRO A 439 8.61 48.18 -1.90
C PRO A 439 9.18 47.46 -0.66
N THR A 440 8.83 47.81 0.58
CA THR A 440 9.46 47.21 1.78
C THR A 440 8.69 46.10 2.52
N LEU A 441 7.64 45.50 1.94
CA LEU A 441 6.88 44.40 2.58
C LEU A 441 7.05 43.01 1.94
N CYS A 442 8.08 42.79 1.12
CA CYS A 442 8.46 41.47 0.62
C CYS A 442 9.78 41.00 1.23
N SER A 443 9.77 40.66 2.52
CA SER A 443 10.89 39.98 3.18
C SER A 443 10.41 39.21 4.43
N ALA A 444 9.63 38.14 4.23
CA ALA A 444 9.40 37.12 5.27
C ALA A 444 8.80 35.81 4.71
N ALA A 445 9.29 35.32 3.57
CA ALA A 445 9.14 33.92 3.13
C ALA A 445 10.05 33.78 1.91
N PHE A 446 10.74 32.65 1.77
CA PHE A 446 11.78 32.37 0.76
C PHE A 446 13.19 32.86 1.14
N GLY A 447 13.91 31.96 1.81
CA GLY A 447 15.35 32.01 1.92
C GLY A 447 16.01 31.94 0.55
N ALA A 448 17.08 32.71 0.41
CA ALA A 448 17.85 32.94 -0.78
C ALA A 448 18.26 31.68 -1.57
N ALA A 449 17.91 31.66 -2.86
CA ALA A 449 18.76 31.12 -3.91
C ALA A 449 18.90 32.21 -4.97
N ARG A 450 20.13 32.70 -5.16
CA ARG A 450 20.48 33.68 -6.19
C ARG A 450 20.52 32.99 -7.54
N CYS A 451 19.82 33.54 -8.51
CA CYS A 451 19.99 33.22 -9.92
C CYS A 451 21.24 33.94 -10.46
N ASP A 452 22.11 33.20 -11.14
CA ASP A 452 22.93 33.68 -12.26
C ASP A 452 22.43 32.95 -13.52
#